data_AF-A0A2P7B5J4-F1
#
_entry.id   AF-A0A2P7B5J4-F1
#
_cell.length_a   1.000
_cell.length_b   1.000
_cell.length_c   1.000
_cell.angle_alpha   90.00
_cell.angle_beta   90.00
_cell.angle_gamma   90.00
#
_symmetry.space_group_name_H-M   'P 1'
#
loop_
_entity.id
_entity.type
_entity.pdbx_description
1 polymer ?
#
loop_
_entity_poly.entity_id
_entity_poly.type
_entity_poly.pdbx_seq_one_letter_code
_entity_poly.pdbx_strand_id
1 'polypeptide(L)'
;MSRFYINLLNAGRIDDEAVIGYDKPLRTFFLQGFYEEESDFDEPEIWLGTCLEEFPTLESIVEEARSRGYEINGLHPAVRPADVIAMLAEVGHKPEPTIWERIGPIF
;
A
#
# COMPACT_ATOMS: atom_id res chain seq x y z
N MET A 1 -7.78 -7.98 -0.58
CA MET A 1 -6.95 -6.77 -0.62
C MET A 1 -7.63 -5.77 -1.51
N SER A 2 -7.86 -4.55 -1.01
CA SER A 2 -8.32 -3.43 -1.82
C SER A 2 -7.10 -2.71 -2.37
N ARG A 3 -7.11 -2.37 -3.66
CA ARG A 3 -5.99 -1.71 -4.35
C ARG A 3 -6.48 -0.62 -5.28
N PHE A 4 -5.76 0.49 -5.37
CA PHE A 4 -6.12 1.64 -6.19
C PHE A 4 -4.91 2.17 -6.93
N TYR A 5 -5.15 2.58 -8.17
CA TYR A 5 -4.15 3.23 -8.99
C TYR A 5 -3.98 4.69 -8.56
N ILE A 6 -2.73 5.12 -8.43
CA ILE A 6 -2.33 6.46 -8.05
C ILE A 6 -1.26 6.95 -9.01
N ASN A 7 -1.08 8.28 -9.05
CA ASN A 7 0.08 8.84 -9.74
C ASN A 7 1.22 8.96 -8.74
N LEU A 8 2.31 8.23 -8.98
CA LEU A 8 3.52 8.28 -8.17
C LEU A 8 4.61 9.04 -8.90
N LEU A 9 5.18 10.04 -8.24
CA LEU A 9 6.28 10.86 -8.75
C LEU A 9 7.60 10.38 -8.16
N ASN A 10 8.66 10.34 -8.96
CA ASN A 10 10.03 10.22 -8.49
C ASN A 10 10.97 10.96 -9.45
N ALA A 11 11.73 11.93 -8.96
CA ALA A 11 12.77 12.63 -9.72
C ALA A 11 12.35 13.12 -11.14
N GLY A 12 11.09 13.55 -11.31
CA GLY A 12 10.54 14.00 -12.59
C GLY A 12 9.93 12.91 -13.48
N ARG A 13 10.01 11.64 -13.07
CA ARG A 13 9.24 10.52 -13.64
C ARG A 13 7.87 10.45 -12.99
N ILE A 14 6.88 10.01 -13.76
CA ILE A 14 5.53 9.73 -13.30
C ILE A 14 5.25 8.26 -13.61
N ASP A 15 4.75 7.53 -12.62
CA ASP A 15 4.10 6.25 -12.79
C ASP A 15 2.60 6.41 -12.52
N ASP A 16 1.78 6.25 -13.56
CA ASP A 16 0.31 6.31 -13.51
C ASP A 16 -0.34 4.96 -13.21
N GLU A 17 0.45 3.89 -13.14
CA GLU A 17 0.03 2.53 -12.81
C GLU A 17 0.45 2.10 -11.39
N ALA A 18 1.04 3.01 -10.61
CA ALA A 18 1.39 2.77 -9.21
C ALA A 18 0.15 2.41 -8.39
N VAL A 19 0.31 1.51 -7.44
CA VAL A 19 -0.77 0.95 -6.64
C VAL A 19 -0.56 1.22 -5.16
N ILE A 20 -1.60 1.76 -4.51
CA ILE A 20 -1.70 1.80 -3.06
C ILE A 20 -2.89 0.97 -2.58
N GLY A 21 -2.75 0.32 -1.42
CA GLY A 21 -3.83 -0.48 -0.86
C GLY A 21 -3.62 -0.84 0.60
N TYR A 22 -4.57 -1.62 1.13
CA TYR A 22 -4.51 -2.15 2.48
C TYR A 22 -4.55 -3.68 2.46
N ASP A 23 -3.57 -4.29 3.10
CA ASP A 23 -3.49 -5.72 3.35
C ASP A 23 -4.08 -6.02 4.73
N LYS A 24 -5.22 -6.72 4.75
CA LYS A 24 -5.89 -7.10 6.00
C LYS A 24 -5.09 -8.15 6.80
N PRO A 25 -4.64 -9.28 6.21
CA PRO A 25 -3.73 -10.21 6.88
C PRO A 25 -2.51 -9.55 7.53
N LEU A 26 -1.84 -8.66 6.80
CA LEU A 26 -0.64 -7.97 7.30
C LEU A 26 -0.96 -6.71 8.11
N ARG A 27 -2.22 -6.25 8.15
CA ARG A 27 -2.64 -5.01 8.83
C ARG A 27 -1.77 -3.80 8.47
N THR A 28 -1.39 -3.73 7.21
CA THR A 28 -0.50 -2.69 6.71
C THR A 28 -1.04 -2.12 5.42
N PHE A 29 -0.83 -0.84 5.23
CA PHE A 29 -0.87 -0.27 3.90
C PHE A 29 0.32 -0.77 3.10
N PHE A 30 0.14 -0.92 1.80
CA PHE A 30 1.19 -1.25 0.85
C PHE A 30 1.21 -0.27 -0.31
N LEU A 31 2.39 -0.05 -0.89
CA LEU A 31 2.64 0.82 -2.04
C LEU A 31 3.57 0.08 -2.98
N GLN A 32 3.18 -0.01 -4.25
CA GLN A 32 3.95 -0.61 -5.33
C GLN A 32 3.96 0.35 -6.52
N GLY A 33 5.09 0.51 -7.20
CA GLY A 33 5.17 1.36 -8.38
C GLY A 33 6.54 1.30 -9.04
N PHE A 34 6.61 1.90 -10.22
CA PHE A 34 7.74 1.93 -11.14
C PHE A 34 8.19 0.51 -11.51
N TYR A 35 7.28 -0.25 -12.10
CA TYR A 35 7.64 -1.51 -12.77
C TYR A 35 8.45 -1.21 -14.03
N GLU A 36 9.56 -1.91 -14.21
CA GLU A 36 10.35 -1.83 -15.44
C GLU A 36 9.74 -2.79 -16.49
N GLU A 37 9.26 -2.24 -17.62
CA GLU A 37 8.64 -2.99 -18.72
C GLU A 37 9.55 -4.10 -19.30
N GLU A 38 10.87 -3.96 -19.15
CA GLU A 38 11.87 -4.91 -19.68
C GLU A 38 12.42 -5.88 -18.62
N SER A 39 11.95 -5.82 -17.36
CA SER A 39 12.46 -6.72 -16.33
C SER A 39 11.76 -8.09 -16.39
N ASP A 40 12.55 -9.16 -16.45
CA ASP A 40 12.04 -10.55 -16.40
C ASP A 40 11.35 -10.90 -15.05
N PHE A 41 11.44 -10.02 -14.06
CA PHE A 41 11.08 -10.31 -12.67
C PHE A 41 9.83 -9.59 -12.16
N ASP A 42 9.18 -8.74 -12.97
CA ASP A 42 8.00 -7.94 -12.55
C ASP A 42 8.22 -7.29 -11.16
N GLU A 43 9.45 -6.86 -10.85
CA GLU A 43 9.79 -6.28 -9.56
C GLU A 43 9.62 -4.75 -9.62
N PRO A 44 8.81 -4.16 -8.72
CA PRO A 44 8.65 -2.71 -8.69
C PRO A 44 9.87 -2.05 -8.03
N GLU A 45 10.26 -0.88 -8.54
CA GLU A 45 11.33 -0.06 -7.94
C GLU A 45 11.05 0.29 -6.47
N ILE A 46 9.76 0.49 -6.14
CA ILE A 46 9.30 0.70 -4.77
C ILE A 46 8.28 -0.37 -4.38
N TRP A 47 8.57 -1.06 -3.28
CA TRP A 47 7.64 -1.96 -2.61
C TRP A 47 7.67 -1.73 -1.10
N LEU A 48 6.58 -1.20 -0.56
CA LEU A 48 6.37 -0.97 0.87
C LEU A 48 5.20 -1.82 1.38
N GLY A 49 5.21 -2.15 2.68
CA GLY A 49 4.09 -2.85 3.33
C GLY A 49 4.10 -4.35 3.05
N THR A 50 5.26 -4.97 3.19
CA THR A 50 5.47 -6.41 2.98
C THR A 50 5.48 -7.19 4.29
N CYS A 51 5.55 -6.49 5.42
CA CYS A 51 5.61 -7.08 6.76
C CYS A 51 4.34 -6.79 7.58
N LEU A 52 4.11 -7.63 8.60
CA LEU A 52 3.02 -7.46 9.54
C LEU A 52 3.13 -6.13 10.29
N GLU A 53 2.08 -5.32 10.25
CA GLU A 53 1.91 -4.03 10.94
C GLU A 53 3.03 -3.00 10.61
N GLU A 54 3.66 -3.12 9.43
CA GLU A 54 4.77 -2.24 9.00
C GLU A 54 4.34 -0.78 8.86
N PHE A 55 3.22 -0.55 8.17
CA PHE A 55 2.60 0.77 7.97
C PHE A 55 1.11 0.70 8.30
N PRO A 56 0.72 0.78 9.58
CA PRO A 56 -0.67 0.63 10.01
C PRO A 56 -1.56 1.83 9.63
N THR A 57 -0.96 2.93 9.17
CA THR A 57 -1.67 4.16 8.78
C THR A 57 -1.26 4.64 7.39
N LEU A 58 -2.19 5.29 6.68
CA LEU A 58 -1.89 5.88 5.38
C LEU A 58 -0.80 6.96 5.49
N GLU A 59 -0.77 7.71 6.59
CA GLU A 59 0.27 8.71 6.86
C GLU A 59 1.65 8.07 6.94
N SER A 60 1.80 6.95 7.67
CA SER A 60 3.09 6.28 7.82
C SER A 60 3.71 5.81 6.50
N ILE A 61 2.90 5.25 5.57
CA ILE A 61 3.40 4.82 4.28
C ILE A 61 3.69 6.00 3.33
N VAL A 62 2.92 7.09 3.43
CA VAL A 62 3.14 8.31 2.64
C VAL A 62 4.44 9.00 3.06
N GLU A 63 4.71 9.06 4.37
CA GLU A 63 5.96 9.62 4.90
C GLU A 63 7.17 8.78 4.48
N GLU A 64 7.06 7.45 4.52
CA GLU A 64 8.12 6.56 4.06
C GLU A 64 8.35 6.65 2.55
N ALA A 65 7.29 6.73 1.75
CA ALA A 65 7.43 6.97 0.31
C ALA A 65 8.20 8.28 0.05
N ARG A 66 7.85 9.37 0.77
CA ARG A 66 8.53 10.67 0.68
C ARG A 66 9.98 10.60 1.15
N SER A 67 10.30 9.85 2.20
CA SER A 67 11.67 9.68 2.70
C SER A 67 12.57 9.04 1.64
N ARG A 68 11.98 8.18 0.78
CA ARG A 68 12.62 7.54 -0.38
C ARG A 68 12.57 8.37 -1.68
N GLY A 69 12.05 9.60 -1.63
CA GLY A 69 11.98 10.50 -2.78
C GLY A 69 10.76 10.30 -3.68
N TYR A 70 9.77 9.50 -3.24
CA TYR A 70 8.52 9.27 -3.96
C TYR A 70 7.40 10.17 -3.42
N GLU A 71 6.63 10.78 -4.30
CA GLU A 71 5.50 11.63 -3.92
C GLU A 71 4.21 11.16 -4.57
N ILE A 72 3.15 11.00 -3.76
CA ILE A 72 1.82 10.62 -4.23
C ILE A 72 1.10 11.87 -4.72
N ASN A 73 0.93 12.03 -6.02
CA ASN A 73 0.29 13.17 -6.65
C ASN A 73 -1.20 12.93 -6.87
N GLY A 74 -1.92 12.79 -5.75
CA GLY A 74 -3.35 12.55 -5.76
C GLY A 74 -3.75 11.17 -6.27
N LEU A 75 -5.07 10.96 -6.34
CA LEU A 75 -5.65 9.73 -6.84
C LEU A 75 -5.78 9.82 -8.36
N HIS A 76 -5.58 8.69 -9.05
CA HIS A 76 -5.81 8.65 -10.49
C HIS A 76 -7.27 9.09 -10.79
N PRO A 77 -7.55 9.84 -11.87
CA PRO A 77 -8.90 10.36 -12.16
C PRO A 77 -10.00 9.29 -12.26
N ALA A 78 -9.60 8.03 -12.49
CA ALA A 78 -10.50 6.87 -12.51
C ALA A 78 -10.94 6.40 -11.11
N VAL A 79 -10.24 6.80 -10.04
CA VAL A 79 -10.57 6.43 -8.65
C VAL A 79 -11.71 7.31 -8.16
N ARG A 80 -12.81 6.69 -7.71
CA ARG A 80 -13.96 7.43 -7.18
C ARG A 80 -13.79 7.67 -5.68
N PRO A 81 -14.35 8.76 -5.13
CA PRO A 81 -14.33 9.01 -3.69
C PRO A 81 -14.87 7.85 -2.84
N ALA A 82 -15.85 7.11 -3.35
CA ALA A 82 -16.41 5.93 -2.69
C ALA A 82 -15.38 4.80 -2.49
N ASP A 83 -14.43 4.69 -3.42
CA ASP A 83 -13.40 3.66 -3.40
C ASP A 83 -12.38 3.94 -2.26
N VAL A 84 -12.07 5.22 -2.04
CA VAL A 84 -11.25 5.70 -0.90
C VAL A 84 -11.95 5.47 0.44
N ILE A 85 -13.26 5.75 0.50
CA ILE A 85 -14.06 5.54 1.72
C ILE A 85 -14.12 4.04 2.05
N ALA A 86 -14.29 3.18 1.04
CA ALA A 86 -14.25 1.74 1.23
C ALA A 86 -12.92 1.28 1.83
N MET A 87 -11.79 1.81 1.33
CA MET A 87 -10.45 1.52 1.89
C MET A 87 -10.34 1.91 3.36
N LEU A 88 -10.73 3.14 3.70
CA LEU A 88 -10.67 3.63 5.08
C LEU A 88 -11.61 2.83 6.00
N ALA A 89 -12.73 2.34 5.48
CA ALA A 89 -13.62 1.44 6.22
C ALA A 89 -12.93 0.11 6.54
N GLU A 90 -12.09 -0.43 5.65
CA GLU A 90 -11.34 -1.67 5.91
C GLU A 90 -10.34 -1.54 7.06
N VAL A 91 -9.77 -0.35 7.25
CA VAL A 91 -8.86 -0.02 8.35
C VAL A 91 -9.61 0.10 9.67
N GLY A 92 -10.84 0.63 9.63
CA GLY A 92 -11.69 0.82 10.81
C GLY A 92 -12.23 -0.47 11.44
N HIS A 93 -12.19 -1.59 10.72
CA HIS A 93 -12.49 -2.89 11.29
C HIS A 93 -11.30 -3.40 12.09
N LYS A 94 -11.44 -3.45 13.43
CA LYS A 94 -10.51 -4.23 14.28
C LYS A 94 -10.38 -5.63 13.67
N PRO A 95 -9.19 -6.03 13.22
CA PRO A 95 -9.02 -7.34 12.65
C PRO A 95 -9.33 -8.37 13.74
N GLU A 96 -10.12 -9.39 13.38
CA GLU A 96 -10.24 -10.54 14.26
C GLU A 96 -8.84 -11.12 14.46
N PRO A 97 -8.42 -11.41 15.70
CA PRO A 97 -7.12 -12.00 15.94
C PRO A 97 -6.99 -13.27 15.10
N THR A 98 -5.87 -13.37 14.38
CA THR A 98 -5.54 -14.54 13.56
C THR A 98 -5.55 -15.81 14.42
N ILE A 99 -5.68 -16.98 13.78
CA ILE A 99 -5.63 -18.26 14.50
C ILE A 99 -4.37 -18.34 15.39
N TRP A 100 -3.22 -17.85 14.88
CA TRP A 100 -1.95 -17.79 15.59
C TRP A 100 -1.96 -16.88 16.83
N GLU A 101 -2.67 -15.74 16.77
CA GLU A 101 -2.85 -14.86 17.93
C GLU A 101 -3.84 -15.42 18.95
N ARG A 102 -4.81 -16.23 18.50
CA ARG A 102 -5.84 -16.83 19.36
C ARG A 102 -5.32 -18.03 20.15
N ILE A 103 -4.39 -18.78 19.59
CA ILE A 103 -3.82 -19.99 20.24
C ILE A 103 -2.61 -19.69 21.13
N GLY A 104 -2.06 -18.46 21.05
CA GLY A 104 -0.83 -18.09 21.75
C GLY A 104 0.41 -18.84 21.23
N PRO A 105 1.62 -18.42 21.61
CA PRO A 105 2.81 -19.16 21.26
C PRO A 105 2.78 -20.54 21.92
N ILE A 106 2.71 -21.58 21.10
CA ILE A 106 2.87 -22.97 21.54
C ILE A 106 4.39 -23.22 21.58
N PHE A 107 5.02 -22.89 22.70
CA PHE A 107 6.39 -23.30 23.04
C PHE A 107 6.35 -24.39 24.11
#